data_AF-A0A101J6J9-F1
#
_entry.id   AF-A0A101J6J9-F1
#
_cell.length_a   1.000
_cell.length_b   1.000
_cell.length_c   1.000
_cell.angle_alpha   90.00
_cell.angle_beta   90.00
_cell.angle_gamma   90.00
#
_symmetry.space_group_name_H-M   'P 1'
#
loop_
_entity.id
_entity.type
_entity.pdbx_description
1 polymer ?
#
loop_
_entity_poly.entity_id
_entity_poly.type
_entity_poly.pdbx_seq_one_letter_code
_entity_poly.pdbx_strand_id
1 'polypeptide(L)'
;MTRRRNPSPGGLAVHPDMLQAVAESLLTTRPDGPAGRGTVLVGYRAVEELARFAGDPRWSVHVPGHPDEVRHAIGRAVRRGERAYVHLSGGSNAEPRCPTEGFELVREGFDGVVLAVGAALDPVLRATAGLDLAVLYAATVRPFDEVGLRTAVLAADHADVVLVEPGLPGLSARHVAETLVHVPHRLLPLGGADGLDEDVLARAVRDFLR
;
A
#
# COMPACT_ATOMS: atom_id res chain seq x y z
N MET A 1 -26.29 39.84 17.14
CA MET A 1 -24.93 39.44 16.73
C MET A 1 -24.60 38.11 17.39
N THR A 2 -24.90 37.00 16.72
CA THR A 2 -24.70 35.65 17.27
C THR A 2 -23.57 35.00 16.48
N ARG A 3 -22.38 34.91 17.08
CA ARG A 3 -21.20 34.27 16.46
C ARG A 3 -21.52 32.78 16.24
N ARG A 4 -21.65 32.38 14.97
CA ARG A 4 -21.55 30.96 14.59
C ARG A 4 -20.12 30.52 14.85
N ARG A 5 -19.92 29.57 15.75
CA ARG A 5 -18.65 28.84 15.88
C ARG A 5 -18.51 27.94 14.65
N ASN A 6 -17.42 28.08 13.91
CA ASN A 6 -17.02 27.08 12.93
C ASN A 6 -16.69 25.77 13.65
N PRO A 7 -17.09 24.60 13.12
CA PRO A 7 -16.59 23.33 13.61
C PRO A 7 -15.12 23.15 13.21
N SER A 8 -14.30 22.67 14.15
CA SER A 8 -12.89 22.35 13.98
C SER A 8 -12.69 21.25 12.92
N PRO A 9 -11.65 21.32 12.06
CA PRO A 9 -11.33 20.25 11.13
C PRO A 9 -10.44 19.23 11.86
N GLY A 10 -11.06 18.24 12.47
CA GLY A 10 -10.32 17.20 13.21
C GLY A 10 -11.15 15.94 13.46
N GLY A 11 -12.22 15.75 12.70
CA GLY A 11 -12.95 14.48 12.70
C GLY A 11 -12.13 13.47 11.91
N LEU A 12 -11.72 12.39 12.57
CA LEU A 12 -11.16 11.20 11.96
C LEU A 12 -12.16 10.71 10.91
N ALA A 13 -12.02 11.15 9.66
CA ALA A 13 -12.95 10.84 8.60
C ALA A 13 -12.86 9.34 8.34
N VAL A 14 -13.85 8.59 8.81
CA VAL A 14 -14.10 7.24 8.32
C VAL A 14 -14.45 7.42 6.86
N HIS A 15 -13.64 6.91 5.94
CA HIS A 15 -14.08 6.76 4.54
C HIS A 15 -15.01 5.54 4.49
N PRO A 16 -16.35 5.72 4.44
CA PRO A 16 -17.28 4.59 4.45
C PRO A 16 -17.13 3.72 3.20
N ASP A 17 -16.54 4.28 2.13
CA ASP A 17 -16.46 3.68 0.80
C ASP A 17 -15.61 2.40 0.78
N MET A 18 -14.52 2.34 1.57
CA MET A 18 -13.68 1.14 1.68
C MET A 18 -14.45 -0.03 2.31
N LEU A 19 -15.21 0.23 3.38
CA LEU A 19 -16.03 -0.78 4.04
C LEU A 19 -17.26 -1.16 3.21
N GLN A 20 -17.86 -0.19 2.53
CA GLN A 20 -18.96 -0.43 1.60
C GLN A 20 -18.51 -1.34 0.45
N ALA A 21 -17.32 -1.12 -0.11
CA ALA A 21 -16.75 -1.98 -1.15
C ALA A 21 -16.59 -3.44 -0.68
N VAL A 22 -16.25 -3.68 0.59
CA VAL A 22 -16.24 -5.04 1.16
C VAL A 22 -17.64 -5.64 1.13
N ALA A 23 -18.63 -4.92 1.65
CA ALA A 23 -20.01 -5.41 1.74
C ALA A 23 -20.56 -5.80 0.35
N GLU A 24 -20.33 -4.95 -0.66
CA GLU A 24 -20.73 -5.22 -2.05
C GLU A 24 -20.01 -6.43 -2.65
N SER A 25 -18.74 -6.63 -2.32
CA SER A 25 -17.95 -7.77 -2.78
C SER A 25 -18.47 -9.10 -2.22
N LEU A 26 -18.85 -9.12 -0.94
CA LEU A 26 -19.42 -10.30 -0.28
C LEU A 26 -20.77 -10.71 -0.89
N LEU A 27 -21.55 -9.75 -1.39
CA LEU A 27 -22.85 -10.02 -2.01
C LEU A 27 -22.73 -10.59 -3.44
N THR A 28 -21.66 -10.23 -4.15
CA THR A 28 -21.53 -10.48 -5.59
C THR A 28 -20.61 -11.66 -5.92
N THR A 29 -19.70 -12.01 -5.01
CA THR A 29 -18.68 -13.01 -5.31
C THR A 29 -19.17 -14.42 -4.99
N ARG A 30 -19.13 -15.31 -5.99
CA ARG A 30 -19.34 -16.75 -5.82
C ARG A 30 -18.05 -17.51 -6.15
N PRO A 31 -17.73 -18.59 -5.41
CA PRO A 31 -16.62 -19.46 -5.78
C PRO A 31 -16.94 -20.21 -7.08
N ASP A 32 -15.95 -20.36 -7.95
CA ASP A 32 -16.05 -21.21 -9.13
C ASP A 32 -15.79 -22.67 -8.71
N GLY A 33 -16.84 -23.49 -8.64
CA GLY A 33 -16.74 -24.94 -8.33
C GLY A 33 -17.05 -25.32 -6.86
N PRO A 34 -16.96 -26.62 -6.50
CA PRO A 34 -17.21 -27.07 -5.13
C PRO A 34 -16.21 -26.37 -4.22
N ALA A 35 -16.73 -25.58 -3.28
CA ALA A 35 -15.98 -24.64 -2.46
C ALA A 35 -14.62 -25.20 -2.00
N GLY A 36 -13.55 -24.80 -2.68
CA GLY A 36 -12.21 -24.93 -2.14
C GLY A 36 -12.16 -24.16 -0.82
N ARG A 37 -11.34 -24.63 0.13
CA ARG A 37 -11.12 -24.03 1.46
C ARG A 37 -10.38 -22.67 1.41
N GLY A 38 -10.71 -21.80 0.45
CA GLY A 38 -10.25 -20.42 0.44
C GLY A 38 -10.77 -19.69 1.67
N THR A 39 -9.99 -18.75 2.20
CA THR A 39 -10.37 -17.94 3.35
C THR A 39 -9.93 -16.52 3.08
N VAL A 40 -10.88 -15.61 2.94
CA VAL A 40 -10.62 -14.18 2.84
C VAL A 40 -10.96 -13.54 4.18
N LEU A 41 -9.95 -12.97 4.83
CA LEU A 41 -10.10 -12.18 6.06
C LEU A 41 -9.91 -10.71 5.71
N VAL A 42 -10.74 -9.85 6.29
CA VAL A 42 -10.68 -8.40 6.06
C VAL A 42 -10.46 -7.71 7.40
N GLY A 43 -9.43 -6.86 7.48
CA GLY A 43 -9.13 -6.06 8.66
C GLY A 43 -9.19 -4.57 8.34
N TYR A 44 -9.98 -3.81 9.08
CA TYR A 44 -10.07 -2.35 8.93
C TYR A 44 -9.26 -1.66 10.01
N ARG A 45 -8.23 -0.89 9.60
CA ARG A 45 -7.27 -0.23 10.50
C ARG A 45 -6.63 -1.17 11.53
N ALA A 46 -6.55 -2.45 11.18
CA ALA A 46 -6.04 -3.53 11.98
C ALA A 46 -4.55 -3.75 11.63
N VAL A 47 -3.70 -2.85 12.13
CA VAL A 47 -2.27 -2.78 11.78
C VAL A 47 -1.51 -3.97 12.37
N GLU A 48 -1.85 -4.37 13.59
CA GLU A 48 -1.27 -5.53 14.28
C GLU A 48 -1.59 -6.83 13.52
N GLU A 49 -2.81 -6.97 13.02
CA GLU A 49 -3.22 -8.09 12.17
C GLU A 49 -2.50 -8.07 10.82
N LEU A 50 -2.32 -6.88 10.22
CA LEU A 50 -1.51 -6.75 9.01
C LEU A 50 -0.10 -7.27 9.22
N ALA A 51 0.58 -6.85 10.28
CA ALA A 51 1.91 -7.35 10.63
C ALA A 51 1.91 -8.87 10.85
N ARG A 52 0.91 -9.39 11.57
CA ARG A 52 0.77 -10.83 11.83
C ARG A 52 0.62 -11.63 10.53
N PHE A 53 -0.28 -11.23 9.63
CA PHE A 53 -0.51 -11.96 8.38
C PHE A 53 0.64 -11.77 7.40
N ALA A 54 1.26 -10.59 7.34
CA ALA A 54 2.48 -10.37 6.57
C ALA A 54 3.65 -11.25 7.04
N GLY A 55 3.67 -11.69 8.30
CA GLY A 55 4.65 -12.67 8.80
C GLY A 55 4.37 -14.14 8.47
N ASP A 56 3.15 -14.51 8.05
CA ASP A 56 2.78 -15.91 7.75
C ASP A 56 2.80 -16.18 6.24
N PRO A 57 3.80 -16.91 5.69
CA PRO A 57 3.98 -17.08 4.25
C PRO A 57 2.84 -17.83 3.54
N ARG A 58 1.90 -18.42 4.29
CA ARG A 58 0.74 -19.16 3.74
C ARG A 58 -0.40 -18.25 3.31
N TRP A 59 -0.32 -16.94 3.57
CA TRP A 59 -1.38 -15.98 3.27
C TRP A 59 -1.00 -15.07 2.09
N SER A 60 -1.87 -14.82 1.13
CA SER A 60 -1.76 -13.60 0.31
C SER A 60 -2.09 -12.39 1.19
N VAL A 61 -1.40 -11.26 1.00
CA VAL A 61 -1.64 -10.04 1.77
C VAL A 61 -1.87 -8.89 0.81
N HIS A 62 -3.11 -8.42 0.74
CA HIS A 62 -3.54 -7.30 -0.08
C HIS A 62 -3.79 -6.07 0.80
N VAL A 63 -3.41 -4.92 0.27
CA VAL A 63 -3.45 -3.60 0.90
C VAL A 63 -3.99 -2.60 -0.13
N PRO A 64 -5.21 -2.82 -0.67
CA PRO A 64 -5.77 -1.95 -1.69
C PRO A 64 -5.83 -0.49 -1.22
N GLY A 65 -5.49 0.43 -2.12
CA GLY A 65 -5.48 1.87 -1.85
C GLY A 65 -6.80 2.55 -2.19
N HIS A 66 -7.68 1.90 -2.96
CA HIS A 66 -8.95 2.46 -3.43
C HIS A 66 -10.11 1.46 -3.27
N PRO A 67 -11.37 1.91 -3.05
CA PRO A 67 -12.54 1.02 -2.95
C PRO A 67 -12.70 0.03 -4.12
N ASP A 68 -12.44 0.45 -5.35
CA ASP A 68 -12.49 -0.47 -6.51
C ASP A 68 -11.43 -1.56 -6.47
N GLU A 69 -10.26 -1.26 -5.92
CA GLU A 69 -9.21 -2.25 -5.71
C GLU A 69 -9.60 -3.24 -4.61
N VAL A 70 -10.35 -2.81 -3.59
CA VAL A 70 -10.93 -3.71 -2.58
C VAL A 70 -11.85 -4.72 -3.25
N ARG A 71 -12.76 -4.25 -4.12
CA ARG A 71 -13.67 -5.12 -4.88
C ARG A 71 -12.92 -6.13 -5.72
N HIS A 72 -11.88 -5.66 -6.42
CA HIS A 72 -11.05 -6.54 -7.24
C HIS A 72 -10.30 -7.58 -6.39
N ALA A 73 -9.64 -7.17 -5.32
CA ALA A 73 -8.83 -8.04 -4.46
C ALA A 73 -9.67 -9.15 -3.83
N ILE A 74 -10.81 -8.81 -3.23
CA ILE A 74 -11.74 -9.79 -2.64
C ILE A 74 -12.28 -10.73 -3.72
N GLY A 75 -12.77 -10.16 -4.83
CA GLY A 75 -13.33 -10.93 -5.93
C GLY A 75 -12.34 -11.96 -6.49
N ARG A 76 -11.09 -11.53 -6.70
CA ARG A 76 -9.99 -12.38 -7.19
C ARG A 76 -9.63 -13.48 -6.18
N ALA A 77 -9.44 -13.13 -4.90
CA ALA A 77 -9.05 -14.09 -3.87
C ALA A 77 -10.10 -15.20 -3.69
N VAL A 78 -11.39 -14.86 -3.71
CA VAL A 78 -12.47 -15.85 -3.63
C VAL A 78 -12.51 -16.74 -4.87
N ARG A 79 -12.45 -16.17 -6.09
CA ARG A 79 -12.44 -16.96 -7.33
C ARG A 79 -11.26 -17.92 -7.39
N ARG A 80 -10.10 -17.49 -6.92
CA ARG A 80 -8.87 -18.31 -6.88
C ARG A 80 -8.79 -19.26 -5.67
N GLY A 81 -9.74 -19.17 -4.73
CA GLY A 81 -9.75 -19.99 -3.51
C GLY A 81 -8.54 -19.74 -2.60
N GLU A 82 -8.04 -18.50 -2.56
CA GLU A 82 -6.83 -18.13 -1.82
C GLU A 82 -7.07 -18.07 -0.30
N ARG A 83 -5.99 -18.21 0.47
CA ARG A 83 -5.94 -17.73 1.86
C ARG A 83 -5.44 -16.30 1.82
N ALA A 84 -6.33 -15.32 1.85
CA ALA A 84 -5.99 -13.92 1.67
C ALA A 84 -6.38 -13.08 2.89
N TYR A 85 -5.50 -12.18 3.30
CA TYR A 85 -5.81 -11.10 4.21
C TYR A 85 -5.86 -9.79 3.41
N VAL A 86 -6.97 -9.06 3.53
CA VAL A 86 -7.18 -7.76 2.89
C VAL A 86 -7.21 -6.70 3.99
N HIS A 87 -6.17 -5.87 4.05
CA HIS A 87 -6.09 -4.75 4.97
C HIS A 87 -6.71 -3.50 4.35
N LEU A 88 -7.56 -2.82 5.12
CA LEU A 88 -8.20 -1.58 4.72
C LEU A 88 -7.71 -0.46 5.62
N SER A 89 -7.05 0.52 5.00
CA SER A 89 -6.65 1.76 5.65
C SER A 89 -7.88 2.64 5.96
N GLY A 90 -7.71 3.60 6.86
CA GLY A 90 -8.75 4.60 7.16
C GLY A 90 -8.96 5.65 6.06
N GLY A 91 -7.95 5.84 5.19
CA GLY A 91 -8.01 6.69 4.01
C GLY A 91 -7.98 5.89 2.71
N SER A 92 -8.27 6.57 1.60
CA SER A 92 -8.19 6.04 0.24
C SER A 92 -7.48 7.02 -0.69
N ASN A 93 -6.84 6.48 -1.73
CA ASN A 93 -6.36 7.28 -2.85
C ASN A 93 -7.55 7.87 -3.63
N ALA A 94 -7.33 8.92 -4.40
CA ALA A 94 -8.38 9.58 -5.18
C ALA A 94 -8.84 8.76 -6.39
N GLU A 95 -7.92 8.01 -7.01
CA GLU A 95 -8.18 7.21 -8.20
C GLU A 95 -7.73 5.76 -7.98
N PRO A 96 -8.46 4.76 -8.54
CA PRO A 96 -8.01 3.39 -8.54
C PRO A 96 -6.79 3.19 -9.42
N ARG A 97 -5.96 2.23 -9.05
CA ARG A 97 -4.87 1.73 -9.88
C ARG A 97 -5.23 0.43 -10.56
N CYS A 98 -4.60 0.19 -11.70
CA CYS A 98 -4.96 -0.96 -12.52
C CYS A 98 -4.56 -2.25 -11.77
N PRO A 99 -5.41 -3.28 -11.69
CA PRO A 99 -5.04 -4.51 -11.00
C PRO A 99 -3.94 -5.27 -11.77
N THR A 100 -2.69 -5.02 -11.42
CA THR A 100 -1.52 -5.74 -11.92
C THR A 100 -1.10 -6.84 -10.94
N GLU A 101 -0.43 -7.88 -11.44
CA GLU A 101 0.14 -8.93 -10.57
C GLU A 101 1.42 -8.49 -9.84
N GLY A 102 1.97 -7.33 -10.20
CA GLY A 102 3.16 -6.72 -9.59
C GLY A 102 3.01 -5.21 -9.40
N PHE A 103 4.13 -4.53 -9.17
CA PHE A 103 4.16 -3.09 -8.91
C PHE A 103 3.91 -2.27 -10.17
N GLU A 104 3.11 -1.21 -10.04
CA GLU A 104 2.85 -0.25 -11.12
C GLU A 104 3.84 0.92 -11.01
N LEU A 105 4.55 1.26 -12.09
CA LEU A 105 5.31 2.51 -12.16
C LEU A 105 4.35 3.68 -12.42
N VAL A 106 4.12 4.48 -11.39
CA VAL A 106 3.17 5.61 -11.41
C VAL A 106 3.84 6.90 -11.84
N ARG A 107 5.13 7.05 -11.55
CA ARG A 107 5.93 8.22 -11.94
C ARG A 107 7.35 7.77 -12.22
N GLU A 108 7.92 8.24 -13.33
CA GLU A 108 9.33 8.04 -13.67
C GLU A 108 10.23 8.99 -12.87
N GLY A 109 11.51 8.60 -12.72
CA GLY A 109 12.57 9.39 -12.10
C GLY A 109 13.82 8.55 -11.91
N PHE A 110 14.97 9.17 -11.66
CA PHE A 110 16.27 8.50 -11.65
C PHE A 110 17.04 8.66 -10.33
N ASP A 111 16.72 9.63 -9.47
CA ASP A 111 17.43 9.88 -8.21
C ASP A 111 17.11 8.88 -7.08
N GLY A 112 16.29 7.86 -7.36
CA GLY A 112 15.92 6.82 -6.41
C GLY A 112 14.51 6.29 -6.64
N VAL A 113 14.10 5.34 -5.79
CA VAL A 113 12.82 4.63 -5.90
C VAL A 113 12.00 4.79 -4.62
N VAL A 114 10.74 5.19 -4.77
CA VAL A 114 9.74 5.18 -3.70
C VAL A 114 8.73 4.08 -3.96
N LEU A 115 8.64 3.11 -3.05
CA LEU A 115 7.60 2.08 -3.06
C LEU A 115 6.45 2.52 -2.15
N ALA A 116 5.36 3.00 -2.76
CA ALA A 116 4.15 3.41 -2.07
C ALA A 116 3.14 2.26 -2.01
N VAL A 117 2.71 1.90 -0.80
CA VAL A 117 1.86 0.73 -0.59
C VAL A 117 0.44 1.15 -0.16
N GLY A 118 -0.55 0.70 -0.92
CA GLY A 118 -1.98 0.96 -0.67
C GLY A 118 -2.34 2.45 -0.59
N ALA A 119 -3.07 2.83 0.45
CA ALA A 119 -3.53 4.22 0.63
C ALA A 119 -2.41 5.24 0.87
N ALA A 120 -1.14 4.82 0.89
CA ALA A 120 0.01 5.73 1.00
C ALA A 120 0.36 6.42 -0.34
N LEU A 121 -0.17 5.97 -1.48
CA LEU A 121 0.21 6.47 -2.80
C LEU A 121 -0.02 7.98 -2.95
N ASP A 122 -1.24 8.44 -2.67
CA ASP A 122 -1.60 9.84 -2.82
C ASP A 122 -0.76 10.79 -1.93
N PRO A 123 -0.59 10.51 -0.62
CA PRO A 123 0.37 11.23 0.23
C PRO A 123 1.79 11.22 -0.32
N VAL A 124 2.28 10.09 -0.84
CA VAL A 124 3.61 9.98 -1.44
C VAL A 124 3.73 10.89 -2.64
N LEU A 125 2.79 10.85 -3.58
CA LEU A 125 2.83 11.66 -4.80
C LEU A 125 2.89 13.16 -4.48
N ARG A 126 2.14 13.61 -3.47
CA ARG A 126 2.17 15.00 -2.98
C ARG A 126 3.49 15.33 -2.28
N ALA A 127 3.95 14.50 -1.34
CA ALA A 127 5.16 14.74 -0.56
C ALA A 127 6.44 14.76 -1.40
N THR A 128 6.46 14.00 -2.49
CA THR A 128 7.59 13.85 -3.41
C THR A 128 7.43 14.66 -4.69
N ALA A 129 6.43 15.56 -4.75
CA ALA A 129 6.25 16.45 -5.88
C ALA A 129 7.51 17.31 -6.11
N GLY A 130 7.99 17.34 -7.35
CA GLY A 130 9.19 18.08 -7.74
C GLY A 130 10.52 17.39 -7.41
N LEU A 131 10.50 16.14 -6.93
CA LEU A 131 11.70 15.30 -6.81
C LEU A 131 11.77 14.32 -7.98
N ASP A 132 12.97 14.04 -8.49
CA ASP A 132 13.18 13.11 -9.61
C ASP A 132 13.22 11.64 -9.14
N LEU A 133 12.15 11.20 -8.48
CA LEU A 133 12.05 9.85 -7.93
C LEU A 133 11.06 9.01 -8.71
N ALA A 134 11.48 7.79 -9.06
CA ALA A 134 10.57 6.76 -9.53
C ALA A 134 9.59 6.39 -8.41
N VAL A 135 8.29 6.40 -8.69
CA VAL A 135 7.26 5.98 -7.74
C VAL A 135 6.60 4.70 -8.22
N LEU A 136 6.83 3.63 -7.46
CA LEU A 136 6.16 2.34 -7.62
C LEU A 136 4.94 2.28 -6.70
N TYR A 137 3.84 1.73 -7.19
CA TYR A 137 2.65 1.46 -6.42
C TYR A 137 2.45 -0.04 -6.21
N ALA A 138 2.10 -0.41 -4.98
CA ALA A 138 1.73 -1.77 -4.62
C ALA A 138 0.39 -1.82 -3.87
N ALA A 139 -0.59 -2.51 -4.46
CA ALA A 139 -1.82 -2.92 -3.75
C ALA A 139 -1.68 -4.28 -3.04
N THR A 140 -0.50 -4.91 -3.12
CA THR A 140 -0.23 -6.25 -2.58
C THR A 140 1.17 -6.27 -1.94
N VAL A 141 1.24 -6.74 -0.68
CA VAL A 141 2.51 -6.97 0.05
C VAL A 141 3.03 -8.38 -0.23
N ARG A 142 2.13 -9.36 -0.35
CA ARG A 142 2.50 -10.74 -0.70
C ARG A 142 1.49 -11.35 -1.69
N PRO A 143 1.95 -11.89 -2.84
CA PRO A 143 3.36 -11.99 -3.28
C PRO A 143 4.01 -10.62 -3.50
N PHE A 144 5.30 -10.52 -3.16
CA PHE A 144 6.08 -9.29 -3.32
C PHE A 144 6.70 -9.28 -4.72
N ASP A 145 6.63 -8.15 -5.43
CA ASP A 145 7.18 -8.05 -6.79
C ASP A 145 8.68 -7.72 -6.77
N GLU A 146 9.47 -8.76 -6.52
CA GLU A 146 10.93 -8.69 -6.48
C GLU A 146 11.51 -8.20 -7.83
N VAL A 147 10.91 -8.63 -8.94
CA VAL A 147 11.38 -8.28 -10.29
C VAL A 147 11.11 -6.81 -10.57
N GLY A 148 9.90 -6.33 -10.30
CA GLY A 148 9.53 -4.93 -10.47
C GLY A 148 10.41 -4.00 -9.63
N LEU A 149 10.62 -4.32 -8.35
CA LEU A 149 11.50 -3.55 -7.48
C LEU A 149 12.94 -3.53 -8.01
N ARG A 150 13.50 -4.71 -8.32
CA ARG A 150 14.88 -4.80 -8.78
C ARG A 150 15.10 -4.06 -10.10
N THR A 151 14.16 -4.17 -11.04
CA THR A 151 14.23 -3.46 -12.32
C THR A 151 14.23 -1.95 -12.11
N ALA A 152 13.35 -1.42 -11.26
CA ALA A 152 13.31 0.02 -10.98
C ALA A 152 14.59 0.52 -10.31
N VAL A 153 15.11 -0.21 -9.32
CA VAL A 153 16.34 0.16 -8.60
C VAL A 153 17.56 0.12 -9.51
N LEU A 154 17.64 -0.84 -10.43
CA LEU A 154 18.75 -0.92 -11.39
C LEU A 154 18.64 0.12 -12.53
N ALA A 155 17.46 0.70 -12.74
CA ALA A 155 17.23 1.78 -13.70
C ALA A 155 17.51 3.17 -13.11
N ALA A 156 17.54 3.30 -11.78
CA ALA A 156 17.87 4.54 -11.08
C ALA A 156 19.39 4.77 -11.02
N ASP A 157 19.79 6.05 -10.96
CA ASP A 157 21.18 6.47 -10.77
C ASP A 157 21.67 6.17 -9.35
N HIS A 158 20.76 6.18 -8.38
CA HIS A 158 21.00 5.86 -6.98
C HIS A 158 20.12 4.71 -6.50
N ALA A 159 20.72 3.70 -5.87
CA ALA A 159 20.01 2.58 -5.24
C ALA A 159 19.43 2.97 -3.86
N ASP A 160 18.77 4.13 -3.80
CA ASP A 160 18.09 4.67 -2.65
C ASP A 160 16.61 4.27 -2.71
N VAL A 161 16.17 3.47 -1.73
CA VAL A 161 14.80 2.94 -1.67
C VAL A 161 14.06 3.55 -0.49
N VAL A 162 12.98 4.28 -0.76
CA VAL A 162 12.03 4.72 0.27
C VAL A 162 10.84 3.77 0.24
N LEU A 163 10.61 3.06 1.33
CA LEU A 163 9.48 2.15 1.48
C LEU A 163 8.41 2.81 2.33
N VAL A 164 7.21 3.01 1.78
CA VAL A 164 6.14 3.74 2.45
C VAL A 164 4.90 2.86 2.58
N GLU A 165 4.63 2.41 3.80
CA GLU A 165 3.65 1.36 4.07
C GLU A 165 2.56 1.78 5.07
N PRO A 166 1.35 1.17 5.01
CA PRO A 166 0.35 1.35 6.05
C PRO A 166 0.84 0.75 7.37
N GLY A 167 0.67 1.47 8.48
CA GLY A 167 0.97 0.95 9.80
C GLY A 167 2.42 1.16 10.25
N LEU A 168 3.03 0.12 10.83
CA LEU A 168 4.40 0.19 11.36
C LEU A 168 5.43 0.23 10.22
N PRO A 169 6.45 1.11 10.30
CA PRO A 169 7.51 1.16 9.30
C PRO A 169 8.23 -0.17 9.15
N GLY A 170 8.48 -0.58 7.90
CA GLY A 170 9.35 -1.71 7.57
C GLY A 170 8.68 -3.08 7.51
N LEU A 171 7.36 -3.12 7.33
CA LEU A 171 6.58 -4.35 7.13
C LEU A 171 7.16 -5.19 5.97
N SER A 172 7.54 -4.56 4.86
CA SER A 172 8.14 -5.22 3.69
C SER A 172 9.65 -5.04 3.57
N ALA A 173 10.31 -4.46 4.59
CA ALA A 173 11.76 -4.19 4.54
C ALA A 173 12.59 -5.47 4.31
N ARG A 174 12.15 -6.60 4.87
CA ARG A 174 12.77 -7.91 4.63
C ARG A 174 12.77 -8.29 3.16
N HIS A 175 11.64 -8.12 2.48
CA HIS A 175 11.52 -8.45 1.05
C HIS A 175 12.40 -7.54 0.18
N VAL A 176 12.49 -6.25 0.51
CA VAL A 176 13.41 -5.31 -0.15
C VAL A 176 14.86 -5.76 0.02
N ALA A 177 15.29 -6.06 1.25
CA ALA A 177 16.65 -6.48 1.55
C ALA A 177 17.02 -7.80 0.85
N GLU A 178 16.10 -8.76 0.78
CA GLU A 178 16.28 -10.03 0.06
C GLU A 178 16.36 -9.80 -1.46
N THR A 179 15.46 -9.00 -2.02
CA THR A 179 15.43 -8.67 -3.46
C THR A 179 16.73 -8.01 -3.92
N LEU A 180 17.27 -7.12 -3.09
CA LEU A 180 18.43 -6.28 -3.39
C LEU A 180 19.70 -6.78 -2.71
N VAL A 181 19.77 -8.05 -2.31
CA VAL A 181 20.91 -8.63 -1.58
C VAL A 181 22.26 -8.46 -2.28
N HIS A 182 22.27 -8.32 -3.61
CA HIS A 182 23.46 -8.11 -4.43
C HIS A 182 23.66 -6.66 -4.89
N VAL A 183 22.81 -5.74 -4.46
CA VAL A 183 22.88 -4.31 -4.79
C VAL A 183 23.19 -3.55 -3.50
N PRO A 184 24.31 -2.81 -3.41
CA PRO A 184 24.53 -1.89 -2.30
C PRO A 184 23.44 -0.80 -2.33
N HIS A 185 22.45 -0.92 -1.44
CA HIS A 185 21.29 -0.04 -1.41
C HIS A 185 21.12 0.58 -0.02
N ARG A 186 20.52 1.77 0.03
CA ARG A 186 20.01 2.36 1.27
C ARG A 186 18.51 2.17 1.31
N LEU A 187 17.97 1.90 2.50
CA LEU A 187 16.53 1.71 2.71
C LEU A 187 16.03 2.67 3.79
N LEU A 188 15.06 3.50 3.44
CA LEU A 188 14.28 4.32 4.37
C LEU A 188 12.87 3.74 4.51
N PRO A 189 12.58 2.96 5.57
CA PRO A 189 11.23 2.51 5.86
C PRO A 189 10.44 3.61 6.58
N LEU A 190 9.27 3.94 6.04
CA LEU A 190 8.32 4.90 6.58
C LEU A 190 6.95 4.24 6.74
N GLY A 191 6.22 4.66 7.76
CA GLY A 191 4.88 4.18 8.08
C GLY A 191 4.20 5.08 9.09
N GLY A 192 2.88 4.96 9.19
CA GLY A 192 2.07 5.63 10.20
C GLY A 192 0.78 4.86 10.44
N ALA A 193 0.47 4.57 11.71
CA ALA A 193 -0.72 3.80 12.11
C ALA A 193 -2.05 4.48 11.69
N ASP A 194 -2.07 5.81 11.61
CA ASP A 194 -3.27 6.62 11.36
C ASP A 194 -3.16 7.53 10.13
N GLY A 195 -2.19 7.26 9.25
CA GLY A 195 -1.88 8.08 8.08
C GLY A 195 -0.49 8.71 8.19
N LEU A 196 0.08 9.01 7.02
CA LEU A 196 1.38 9.66 6.91
C LEU A 196 1.16 11.17 6.81
N ASP A 197 1.68 11.90 7.78
CA ASP A 197 1.78 13.35 7.70
C ASP A 197 2.67 13.70 6.50
N GLU A 198 2.11 14.43 5.53
CA GLU A 198 2.76 14.74 4.26
C GLU A 198 4.01 15.60 4.45
N ASP A 199 4.02 16.51 5.42
CA ASP A 199 5.17 17.36 5.70
C ASP A 199 6.29 16.58 6.39
N VAL A 200 5.93 15.60 7.24
CA VAL A 200 6.89 14.68 7.85
C VAL A 200 7.49 13.76 6.77
N LEU A 201 6.65 13.18 5.92
CA LEU A 201 7.06 12.34 4.80
C LEU A 201 8.00 13.09 3.86
N ALA A 202 7.62 14.30 3.43
CA ALA A 202 8.40 15.12 2.50
C ALA A 202 9.74 15.55 3.08
N ARG A 203 9.81 15.81 4.40
CA ARG A 203 11.09 16.10 5.07
C ARG A 203 11.98 14.87 5.15
N ALA A 204 11.42 13.74 5.60
CA ALA A 204 12.17 12.49 5.74
C ALA A 204 12.78 12.04 4.40
N VAL A 205 12.02 12.11 3.30
CA VAL A 205 12.52 11.79 1.96
C VAL A 205 13.65 12.72 1.54
N ARG A 206 13.48 14.04 1.69
CA ARG A 206 14.53 15.00 1.30
C ARG A 206 15.80 14.86 2.15
N ASP A 207 15.67 14.56 3.43
CA ASP A 207 16.83 14.35 4.30
C ASP A 207 17.57 13.05 3.97
N PHE A 208 16.87 12.03 3.48
CA PHE A 208 17.46 10.77 3.07
C PHE A 208 18.22 10.85 1.73
N LEU A 209 17.73 11.67 0.78
CA LEU A 209 18.38 11.86 -0.52
C LEU A 209 19.61 12.79 -0.48
N ARG A 210 19.92 13.38 0.67
CA ARG A 210 21.15 14.16 0.90
C ARG A 210 22.32 13.25 1.26
#